data_AF-A0A317JIH3-F1
#
_entry.id   AF-A0A317JIH3-F1
#
_cell.length_a   1.000
_cell.length_b   1.000
_cell.length_c   1.000
_cell.angle_alpha   90.00
_cell.angle_beta   90.00
_cell.angle_gamma   90.00
#
_symmetry.space_group_name_H-M   'P 1'
#
loop_
_entity.id
_entity.type
_entity.pdbx_description
1 polymer ?
#
loop_
_entity_poly.entity_id
_entity_poly.type
_entity_poly.pdbx_seq_one_letter_code
_entity_poly.pdbx_strand_id
1 'polypeptide(L)' 'MDKTDHQLRARLARLESQVDQLETEYTQINEMLIRCGFLEGISTLKFAMEELLVEYPDESSLH' A
#
# COMPACT_ATOMS: atom_id res chain seq x y z
N MET A 1 36.59 -8.84 -8.43
CA MET A 1 35.25 -8.62 -7.85
C MET A 1 34.28 -9.47 -8.65
N ASP A 2 33.58 -10.40 -8.01
CA ASP A 2 32.77 -11.41 -8.70
C ASP A 2 31.60 -10.72 -9.44
N LYS A 3 31.31 -11.14 -10.69
CA LYS A 3 30.24 -10.54 -11.50
C LYS A 3 28.88 -10.71 -10.82
N THR A 4 28.71 -11.80 -10.08
CA THR A 4 27.53 -12.10 -9.26
C THR A 4 27.36 -11.08 -8.15
N ASP A 5 28.43 -10.71 -7.44
CA ASP A 5 28.39 -9.71 -6.36
C ASP A 5 27.99 -8.34 -6.89
N HIS A 6 28.47 -7.96 -8.07
CA HIS A 6 28.10 -6.69 -8.69
C HIS A 6 26.62 -6.64 -9.07
N GLN A 7 26.08 -7.73 -9.65
CA GLN A 7 24.67 -7.83 -10.01
C GLN A 7 23.75 -7.82 -8.78
N LEU A 8 24.15 -8.53 -7.71
CA LEU A 8 23.40 -8.54 -6.45
C LEU A 8 23.35 -7.16 -5.82
N ARG A 9 24.48 -6.43 -5.78
CA ARG A 9 24.54 -5.06 -5.26
C ARG A 9 23.68 -4.10 -6.08
N ALA A 10 23.69 -4.20 -7.41
CA ALA A 10 22.85 -3.37 -8.27
C ALA A 10 21.35 -3.65 -8.05
N ARG A 11 20.98 -4.92 -7.87
CA ARG A 11 19.59 -5.30 -7.55
C ARG A 11 19.18 -4.82 -6.17
N LEU A 12 20.07 -4.90 -5.18
CA LEU A 12 19.84 -4.41 -3.82
C LEU A 12 19.56 -2.90 -3.84
N ALA A 13 20.46 -2.11 -4.44
CA ALA A 13 20.30 -0.65 -4.54
C ALA A 13 19.00 -0.24 -5.25
N ARG A 14 18.60 -0.99 -6.28
CA ARG A 14 17.31 -0.76 -6.94
C ARG A 14 16.13 -1.04 -6.02
N LEU A 15 16.16 -2.16 -5.28
CA LEU A 15 15.09 -2.51 -4.36
C LEU A 15 15.00 -1.53 -3.19
N GLU A 16 16.13 -1.08 -2.64
CA GLU A 16 16.20 -0.04 -1.61
C GLU A 16 15.52 1.25 -2.10
N SER A 17 15.89 1.73 -3.30
CA SER A 17 15.26 2.92 -3.88
C SER A 17 13.75 2.75 -4.13
N GLN A 18 13.30 1.53 -4.47
CA GLN A 18 11.87 1.26 -4.64
C GLN A 18 11.13 1.25 -3.31
N VAL A 19 11.74 0.74 -2.24
CA VAL A 19 11.17 0.77 -0.89
C VAL A 19 11.06 2.22 -0.41
N ASP A 20 12.12 3.02 -0.52
CA ASP A 20 12.11 4.42 -0.10
C ASP A 20 10.99 5.22 -0.81
N GLN A 21 10.80 4.96 -2.10
CA GLN A 21 9.74 5.58 -2.89
C GLN A 21 8.36 5.15 -2.38
N LEU A 22 8.12 3.85 -2.18
CA LEU A 22 6.85 3.33 -1.70
C LEU A 22 6.50 3.83 -0.30
N GLU A 23 7.48 3.91 0.61
CA GLU A 23 7.28 4.45 1.96
C GLU A 23 6.90 5.94 1.92
N THR A 24 7.53 6.69 1.02
CA THR A 24 7.20 8.11 0.79
C THR A 24 5.78 8.27 0.26
N GLU A 25 5.42 7.54 -0.78
CA GLU A 25 4.07 7.58 -1.37
C GLU A 25 3.01 7.13 -0.37
N TYR A 26 3.26 6.06 0.39
CA TYR A 26 2.37 5.58 1.44
C TYR A 26 2.12 6.66 2.50
N THR A 27 3.17 7.34 2.95
CA THR A 27 3.06 8.42 3.94
C THR A 27 2.24 9.58 3.40
N GLN A 28 2.52 10.03 2.17
CA GLN A 28 1.77 11.10 1.52
C GLN A 28 0.28 10.78 1.39
N ILE A 29 -0.06 9.57 0.94
CA ILE A 29 -1.45 9.13 0.83
C ILE A 29 -2.12 9.12 2.21
N ASN A 30 -1.44 8.60 3.23
CA ASN A 30 -1.97 8.54 4.59
C ASN A 30 -2.27 9.94 5.14
N GLU A 31 -1.35 10.89 4.96
CA GLU A 31 -1.56 12.29 5.35
C GLU A 31 -2.71 12.95 4.57
N MET A 32 -2.83 12.69 3.27
CA MET A 32 -3.94 13.17 2.46
C MET A 32 -5.28 12.66 2.98
N LEU A 33 -5.36 11.37 3.33
CA LEU A 33 -6.58 10.78 3.89
C LEU A 33 -6.96 11.42 5.22
N ILE A 34 -5.99 11.66 6.10
CA ILE A 34 -6.22 12.37 7.37
C ILE A 34 -6.80 13.77 7.12
N ARG A 35 -6.23 14.51 6.15
CA ARG A 35 -6.73 15.83 5.76
C ARG A 35 -8.13 15.80 5.15
N CYS A 36 -8.52 14.68 4.54
CA CYS A 36 -9.86 14.46 3.98
C CYS A 36 -10.89 13.98 5.02
N GLY A 37 -10.50 13.80 6.29
CA GLY A 37 -11.41 13.42 7.38
C GLY A 37 -11.35 11.95 7.77
N PHE A 38 -10.47 11.14 7.18
CA PHE A 38 -10.19 9.78 7.67
C PHE A 38 -9.21 9.87 8.84
N LEU A 39 -9.71 9.89 10.08
CA LEU A 39 -8.93 10.25 11.27
C LEU A 39 -7.64 9.43 11.47
N GLU A 40 -7.61 8.17 11.04
CA GLU A 40 -6.42 7.30 11.07
C GLU A 40 -5.89 6.96 9.66
N GLY A 41 -6.19 7.82 8.68
CA GLY A 41 -5.75 7.72 7.31
C GLY A 41 -6.18 6.42 6.64
N ILE A 42 -5.20 5.63 6.18
CA ILE A 42 -5.43 4.39 5.43
C ILE A 42 -6.20 3.37 6.28
N SER A 43 -5.99 3.33 7.61
CA SER A 43 -6.67 2.40 8.51
C SER A 43 -8.19 2.60 8.50
N THR A 44 -8.64 3.84 8.71
CA THR A 44 -10.08 4.18 8.70
C THR A 44 -10.70 3.97 7.33
N LEU A 45 -9.98 4.29 6.25
CA LEU A 45 -10.46 4.02 4.88
C LEU A 45 -10.66 2.51 4.66
N LYS A 46 -9.69 1.69 5.06
CA LYS A 46 -9.76 0.24 4.91
C LYS A 46 -10.96 -0.33 5.66
N PHE A 47 -11.17 0.09 6.91
CA PHE A 47 -12.32 -0.34 7.71
C PHE A 47 -13.65 0.03 7.03
N ALA A 48 -13.80 1.28 6.59
CA ALA A 48 -15.01 1.73 5.89
C ALA A 48 -15.27 0.95 4.59
N MET A 49 -14.21 0.61 3.84
CA MET A 49 -14.32 -0.23 2.65
C MET A 49 -14.71 -1.67 2.98
N GLU A 50 -14.14 -2.25 4.04
CA GLU A 50 -14.51 -3.59 4.51
C GLU A 50 -15.97 -3.64 4.96
N GLU A 51 -16.46 -2.64 5.68
CA GLU A 51 -17.88 -2.54 6.05
C GLU A 51 -18.78 -2.45 4.83
N LEU A 52 -18.46 -1.57 3.86
CA LEU A 52 -19.23 -1.46 2.61
C LEU A 52 -19.27 -2.78 1.84
N LEU A 53 -18.15 -3.50 1.75
CA LEU A 53 -18.10 -4.78 1.04
C LEU A 53 -18.85 -5.90 1.76
N VAL A 54 -18.96 -5.84 3.09
CA VAL A 54 -19.76 -6.78 3.89
C VAL A 54 -21.26 -6.52 3.75
N GLU A 55 -21.66 -5.25 3.56
CA GLU A 55 -23.06 -4.87 3.32
C GLU A 55 -23.59 -5.26 1.92
N TYR A 56 -22.69 -5.57 0.98
CA TYR A 56 -23.02 -6.17 -0.33
C TYR A 56 -22.47 -7.60 -0.40
N PRO A 57 -23.03 -8.57 0.34
CA PRO A 57 -22.75 -9.97 0.07
C PRO A 57 -23.27 -10.25 -1.34
N ASP A 58 -22.34 -10.50 -2.24
CA ASP A 58 -22.51 -10.99 -3.60
C ASP A 58 -23.93 -11.54 -3.88
N GLU A 59 -24.82 -10.73 -4.48
CA GLU A 59 -26.16 -11.18 -4.90
C GLU A 59 -26.08 -12.36 -5.91
N SER A 60 -24.87 -12.66 -6.41
CA SER A 60 -24.54 -13.84 -7.20
C SER A 60 -24.57 -15.16 -6.42
N SER A 61 -24.63 -15.13 -5.08
CA SER A 61 -24.68 -16.35 -4.24
C SER A 61 -26.11 -16.82 -3.91
N LEU A 62 -27.14 -16.15 -4.43
CA LEU A 62 -28.56 -16.50 -4.23
C LEU A 62 -29.23 -17.19 -5.43
N HIS A 63 -28.47 -17.59 -6.47
CA HIS A 63 -28.97 -18.38 -7.60
C HIS A 63 -28.09 -19.58 -7.94
#